data_AF-A0A380DWX5-F1
#
_entry.id   AF-A0A380DWX5-F1
#
_cell.length_a   1.000
_cell.length_b   1.000
_cell.length_c   1.000
_cell.angle_alpha   90.00
_cell.angle_beta   90.00
_cell.angle_gamma   90.00
#
_symmetry.space_group_name_H-M   'P 1'
#
loop_
_entity.id
_entity.type
_entity.pdbx_description
1 polymer ?
#
loop_
_entity_poly.entity_id
_entity_poly.type
_entity_poly.pdbx_seq_one_letter_code
_entity_poly.pdbx_strand_id
1 'polypeptide(L)'
;MRYLGVLLYDADRVHEAASAVDEKDLYEKQLDIFLNPFDEEVIAQAEKDGIGYDWIEAAQNSPIYKLAIEYKLAFPLHPEFRTMPMVWYCHHLAQL
;
A
#
# COMPACT_ATOMS: atom_id res chain seq x y z
N MET A 1 5.55 17.80 -3.46
CA MET A 1 5.08 17.60 -2.06
C MET A 1 5.50 16.21 -1.62
N ARG A 2 5.79 15.99 -0.33
CA ARG A 2 6.13 14.66 0.22
C ARG A 2 5.24 14.37 1.42
N TYR A 3 4.64 13.20 1.41
CA TYR A 3 3.90 12.64 2.54
C TYR A 3 4.62 11.39 3.03
N LEU A 4 4.50 11.09 4.32
CA LEU A 4 4.98 9.86 4.94
C LEU A 4 3.82 9.28 5.73
N GLY A 5 3.65 7.97 5.70
CA GLY A 5 2.56 7.27 6.37
C GLY A 5 2.82 5.77 6.37
N VAL A 6 2.33 5.10 7.40
CA VAL A 6 2.46 3.65 7.56
C VAL A 6 1.49 2.95 6.61
N LEU A 7 1.92 1.83 6.04
CA LEU A 7 1.07 0.87 5.35
C LEU A 7 1.32 -0.50 5.97
N LEU A 8 0.23 -1.20 6.27
CA LEU A 8 0.29 -2.62 6.61
C LEU A 8 0.19 -3.41 5.31
N TYR A 9 0.96 -4.48 5.16
CA TYR A 9 0.92 -5.33 3.98
C TYR A 9 1.16 -6.79 4.34
N ASP A 10 0.58 -7.68 3.54
CA ASP A 10 0.80 -9.13 3.63
C ASP A 10 2.12 -9.49 2.93
N ALA A 11 3.13 -9.83 3.73
CA ALA A 11 4.46 -10.17 3.24
C ALA A 11 4.49 -11.51 2.49
N ASP A 12 3.62 -12.46 2.85
CA ASP A 12 3.57 -13.79 2.23
C ASP A 12 3.03 -13.72 0.80
N ARG A 13 2.21 -12.71 0.51
CA ARG A 13 1.62 -12.48 -0.82
C ARG A 13 2.48 -11.62 -1.75
N VAL A 14 3.62 -11.10 -1.30
CA VAL A 14 4.50 -10.25 -2.14
C VAL A 14 4.99 -10.98 -3.38
N HIS A 15 5.43 -12.24 -3.23
CA HIS A 15 5.92 -13.03 -4.37
C HIS A 15 4.82 -13.31 -5.39
N GLU A 16 3.60 -13.64 -4.92
CA GLU A 16 2.44 -13.83 -5.79
C GLU A 16 2.14 -12.56 -6.58
N ALA A 17 2.07 -11.40 -5.90
CA ALA A 17 1.79 -10.12 -6.51
C ALA A 17 2.84 -9.73 -7.56
N ALA A 18 4.13 -9.85 -7.22
CA ALA A 18 5.24 -9.55 -8.12
C ALA A 18 5.33 -10.50 -9.34
N SER A 19 4.76 -11.70 -9.22
CA SER A 19 4.78 -12.74 -10.25
C SER A 19 3.56 -12.71 -11.18
N ALA A 20 2.72 -11.67 -11.12
CA ALA A 20 1.57 -11.53 -12.01
C ALA A 20 1.96 -11.66 -13.49
N VAL A 21 1.20 -12.45 -14.28
CA VAL A 21 1.57 -12.75 -15.66
C VAL A 21 1.50 -11.50 -16.54
N ASP A 22 0.40 -10.75 -16.45
CA ASP A 22 0.27 -9.46 -17.13
C ASP A 22 0.87 -8.35 -16.27
N GLU A 23 1.77 -7.56 -16.84
CA GLU A 23 2.37 -6.41 -16.16
C GLU A 23 1.33 -5.34 -15.81
N LYS A 24 0.22 -5.27 -16.55
CA LYS A 24 -0.88 -4.33 -16.27
C LYS A 24 -1.60 -4.64 -14.96
N ASP A 25 -1.53 -5.88 -14.49
CA ASP A 25 -2.15 -6.30 -13.23
C ASP A 25 -1.28 -5.94 -12.01
N LEU A 26 0.00 -5.62 -12.19
CA LEU A 26 0.95 -5.44 -11.08
C LEU A 26 0.56 -4.30 -10.13
N TYR A 27 -0.08 -3.24 -10.65
CA TYR A 27 -0.60 -2.15 -9.81
C TYR A 27 -1.71 -2.65 -8.88
N GLU A 28 -2.72 -3.33 -9.42
CA GLU A 28 -3.83 -3.87 -8.63
C GLU A 28 -3.34 -4.96 -7.68
N LYS A 29 -2.42 -5.82 -8.13
CA LYS A 29 -1.81 -6.85 -7.28
C LYS A 29 -1.00 -6.27 -6.13
N GLN A 30 -0.35 -5.13 -6.32
CA GLN A 30 0.30 -4.43 -5.23
C GLN A 30 -0.71 -3.82 -4.25
N LEU A 31 -1.85 -3.34 -4.74
CA LEU A 31 -2.93 -2.86 -3.86
C LEU A 31 -3.54 -4.00 -3.04
N ASP A 32 -3.72 -5.19 -3.64
CA ASP A 32 -4.32 -6.38 -3.02
C ASP A 32 -3.54 -6.91 -1.81
N ILE A 33 -2.24 -6.59 -1.71
CA ILE A 33 -1.40 -6.98 -0.57
C ILE A 33 -1.40 -5.93 0.54
N PHE A 34 -1.89 -4.71 0.30
CA PHE A 34 -2.07 -3.73 1.36
C PHE A 34 -3.30 -4.04 2.19
N LEU A 35 -3.12 -4.00 3.51
CA LEU A 35 -4.12 -4.41 4.48
C LEU A 35 -4.88 -3.19 5.02
N ASN A 36 -6.17 -3.37 5.27
CA ASN A 36 -7.02 -2.34 5.87
C ASN A 36 -6.68 -2.19 7.37
N PRO A 37 -6.14 -1.05 7.82
CA PRO A 37 -5.73 -0.87 9.22
C PRO A 37 -6.92 -0.71 10.19
N PHE A 38 -8.16 -0.67 9.68
CA PHE A 38 -9.39 -0.65 10.47
C PHE A 38 -10.08 -2.02 10.56
N ASP A 39 -9.56 -3.03 9.87
CA ASP A 39 -10.10 -4.38 9.93
C ASP A 39 -9.67 -5.07 11.23
N GLU A 40 -10.63 -5.57 12.01
CA GLU A 40 -10.37 -6.24 13.29
C GLU A 40 -9.47 -7.46 13.13
N GLU A 41 -9.57 -8.19 12.01
CA GLU A 41 -8.71 -9.35 11.76
C GLU A 41 -7.26 -8.92 11.48
N VAL A 42 -7.07 -7.82 10.74
CA VAL A 42 -5.75 -7.24 10.46
C VAL A 42 -5.12 -6.70 11.75
N ILE A 43 -5.89 -6.02 12.59
CA ILE A 43 -5.42 -5.49 13.88
C ILE A 43 -4.98 -6.64 14.80
N ALA A 44 -5.82 -7.68 14.94
CA ALA A 44 -5.49 -8.84 15.75
C ALA A 44 -4.27 -9.60 15.22
N GLN A 45 -4.08 -9.66 13.90
CA GLN A 45 -2.90 -10.27 13.29
C GLN A 45 -1.64 -9.42 13.52
N ALA A 46 -1.73 -8.09 13.34
CA ALA A 46 -0.64 -7.17 13.62
C ALA A 46 -0.15 -7.27 15.08
N GLU A 47 -1.07 -7.38 16.05
CA GLU A 47 -0.73 -7.61 17.46
C GLU A 47 0.01 -8.94 17.68
N LYS A 48 -0.43 -10.03 17.03
CA LYS A 48 0.24 -11.35 17.09
C LYS A 48 1.65 -11.30 16.50
N ASP A 49 1.83 -10.51 15.44
CA ASP A 49 3.12 -10.32 14.78
C ASP A 49 4.03 -9.32 15.52
N GLY A 50 3.57 -8.79 16.67
CA GLY A 50 4.35 -7.92 17.55
C GLY A 50 4.40 -6.45 17.11
N ILE A 51 3.50 -6.03 16.23
CA ILE A 51 3.36 -4.63 15.84
C ILE A 51 2.72 -3.85 17.00
N GLY A 52 3.39 -2.81 17.47
CA GLY A 52 2.89 -1.95 18.54
C GLY A 52 1.60 -1.21 18.15
N TYR A 53 0.73 -0.97 19.13
CA TYR A 53 -0.53 -0.24 18.92
C TYR A 53 -0.32 1.15 18.28
N ASP A 54 0.78 1.83 18.63
CA ASP A 54 1.21 3.10 18.06
C ASP A 54 1.45 3.04 16.54
N TRP A 55 1.95 1.90 16.03
CA TRP A 55 2.11 1.68 14.59
C TRP A 55 0.78 1.42 13.88
N ILE A 56 -0.14 0.70 14.54
CA ILE A 56 -1.49 0.45 14.02
C ILE A 56 -2.25 1.78 13.94
N GLU A 57 -2.20 2.60 14.99
CA GLU A 57 -2.80 3.94 15.01
C GLU A 57 -2.18 4.85 13.92
N ALA A 58 -0.86 4.78 13.71
CA ALA A 58 -0.20 5.51 12.63
C ALA A 58 -0.63 5.03 11.23
N ALA A 59 -0.92 3.74 11.06
CA ALA A 59 -1.47 3.18 9.82
C ALA A 59 -2.90 3.68 9.56
N GLN A 60 -3.75 3.69 10.58
CA GLN A 60 -5.11 4.24 10.52
C GLN A 60 -5.13 5.73 10.16
N ASN A 61 -4.13 6.49 10.59
CA ASN A 61 -3.97 7.90 10.29
C ASN A 61 -3.11 8.18 9.05
N SER A 62 -2.73 7.16 8.28
CA SER A 62 -1.78 7.27 7.19
C SER A 62 -2.30 8.11 6.01
N PRO A 63 -1.64 9.24 5.67
CA PRO A 63 -1.98 9.97 4.44
C PRO A 63 -1.66 9.15 3.18
N ILE A 64 -0.72 8.20 3.27
CA ILE A 64 -0.36 7.32 2.14
C ILE A 64 -1.48 6.31 1.89
N TYR A 65 -2.05 5.71 2.94
CA TYR A 65 -3.20 4.81 2.80
C TYR A 65 -4.37 5.52 2.11
N LYS A 66 -4.70 6.73 2.57
CA LYS A 66 -5.77 7.55 1.95
C LYS A 66 -5.48 7.87 0.49
N LEU A 67 -4.27 8.32 0.16
CA LEU A 67 -3.93 8.70 -1.21
C LEU A 67 -3.82 7.51 -2.18
N ALA A 68 -3.22 6.39 -1.76
CA ALA A 68 -2.97 5.23 -2.61
C ALA A 68 -4.16 4.27 -2.69
N ILE A 69 -4.86 4.03 -1.57
CA ILE A 69 -5.83 2.93 -1.44
C ILE A 69 -7.26 3.46 -1.44
N GLU A 70 -7.58 4.49 -0.65
CA GLU A 70 -8.95 5.04 -0.58
C GLU A 70 -9.27 5.92 -1.79
N TYR A 71 -8.41 6.89 -2.09
CA TYR A 71 -8.67 7.91 -3.13
C TYR A 71 -8.10 7.54 -4.49
N LYS A 72 -7.21 6.55 -4.56
CA LYS A 72 -6.53 6.12 -5.81
C LYS A 72 -5.88 7.29 -6.57
N LEU A 73 -5.27 8.21 -5.84
CA LEU A 73 -4.59 9.41 -6.38
C LEU A 73 -3.08 9.22 -6.52
N ALA A 74 -2.50 8.30 -5.76
CA ALA A 74 -1.09 7.94 -5.84
C ALA A 74 -0.93 6.63 -6.64
N PHE A 75 0.14 6.55 -7.44
CA PHE A 75 0.47 5.38 -8.26
C PHE A 75 1.93 4.96 -8.05
N PRO A 76 2.26 3.66 -8.14
CA PRO A 76 3.63 3.18 -8.04
C PRO A 76 4.44 3.61 -9.26
N LEU A 77 5.74 3.82 -9.07
CA LEU A 77 6.67 4.09 -10.17
C LEU A 77 7.21 2.79 -10.76
N HIS A 78 7.07 2.62 -12.08
CA HIS A 78 7.55 1.44 -12.81
C HIS A 78 7.15 0.08 -12.18
N PRO A 79 5.85 -0.20 -11.98
CA PRO A 79 5.41 -1.48 -11.43
C PRO A 79 5.90 -2.69 -12.24
N GLU A 80 6.15 -2.53 -13.54
CA GLU A 80 6.70 -3.55 -14.45
C GLU A 80 8.07 -4.10 -14.03
N PHE A 81 8.81 -3.39 -13.17
CA PHE A 81 10.06 -3.91 -12.60
C PHE A 81 9.85 -4.97 -11.53
N ARG A 82 8.59 -5.22 -11.11
CA ARG A 82 8.20 -6.29 -10.19
C ARG A 82 8.87 -6.21 -8.82
N THR A 83 9.28 -5.01 -8.41
CA THR A 83 9.91 -4.76 -7.11
C THR A 83 8.94 -4.36 -6.02
N MET A 84 7.63 -4.27 -6.32
CA MET A 84 6.58 -3.76 -5.42
C MET A 84 7.00 -2.45 -4.72
N PRO A 85 7.21 -1.35 -5.48
CA PRO A 85 7.81 -0.13 -4.96
C PRO A 85 6.92 0.52 -3.89
N MET A 86 7.52 0.95 -2.77
CA MET A 86 6.80 1.61 -1.66
C MET A 86 6.83 3.14 -1.72
N VAL A 87 7.45 3.71 -2.76
CA VAL A 87 7.43 5.16 -3.04
C VAL A 87 6.50 5.41 -4.22
N TRP A 88 5.43 6.16 -3.97
CA TRP A 88 4.34 6.39 -4.91
C TRP A 88 4.21 7.88 -5.25
N TYR A 89 3.63 8.17 -6.42
CA TYR A 89 3.53 9.53 -6.96
C TYR A 89 2.08 9.89 -7.27
N CYS A 90 1.68 11.09 -6.86
CA CYS A 90 0.44 11.71 -7.34
C CYS A 90 0.74 12.52 -8.59
N HIS A 91 -0.03 12.30 -9.66
CA HIS A 91 0.08 13.10 -10.87
C HIS A 91 -0.57 14.47 -10.66
N HIS A 92 0.10 15.54 -11.09
CA HIS A 92 -0.52 16.87 -11.13
C HIS A 92 -1.31 17.02 -12.44
N LEU A 93 -2.42 17.76 -12.40
CA LEU A 93 -3.04 18.27 -13.63
C LEU A 93 -2.24 19.48 -14.10
N ALA A 94 -1.86 19.53 -15.38
CA ALA A 94 -1.42 20.79 -15.99
C ALA A 94 -2.67 21.68 -16.22
N GLN A 95 -2.52 23.00 -16.16
CA GLN A 95 -3.60 23.93 -16.51
C GLN A 95 -4.19 23.57 -17.89
N LEU A 96 -5.53 23.59 -17.98
CA LEU A 96 -6.30 23.41 -19.21
C LEU A 96 -5.98 24.52 -20.22
#